data_AF-F0XTW2-F1
#
_entry.id   AF-F0XTW2-F1
#
_cell.length_a   1.000
_cell.length_b   1.000
_cell.length_c   1.000
_cell.angle_alpha   90.00
_cell.angle_beta   90.00
_cell.angle_gamma   90.00
#
_symmetry.space_group_name_H-M   'P 1'
#
loop_
_entity.id
_entity.type
_entity.pdbx_description
1 polymer ?
#
loop_
_entity_poly.entity_id
_entity_poly.type
_entity_poly.pdbx_seq_one_letter_code
_entity_poly.pdbx_strand_id
1 'polypeptide(L)'
;MAELVRKTSELPQWLPPWLPDTCAERARRVASGEAASDPTATYAAGCHCGAIALEVTLSPPLEQGYMVNMCNCSACSRLGYLLVYPERSQVRWRGEGDSKEGSSSDRDKCGIYRFNTGRTLHLFCRDCGTSLGVDFQGLFLPGYDGYGLNVRSFQNVDLGSLTYGFNDGKNNVPPAGDVSGQGVKSE
;
A
#
# COMPACT_ATOMS: atom_id res chain seq x y z
N MET A 1 -24.66 5.70 -12.77
CA MET A 1 -25.03 6.71 -11.75
C MET A 1 -24.03 6.62 -10.63
N ALA A 2 -23.15 7.61 -10.52
CA ALA A 2 -22.08 7.69 -9.52
C ALA A 2 -22.70 7.84 -8.13
N GLU A 3 -22.88 6.74 -7.41
CA GLU A 3 -23.34 6.79 -6.03
C GLU A 3 -22.21 7.30 -5.14
N LEU A 4 -22.54 8.38 -4.43
CA LEU A 4 -21.69 9.17 -3.56
C LEU A 4 -20.84 8.29 -2.63
N VAL A 5 -19.52 8.42 -2.77
CA VAL A 5 -18.49 7.71 -2.00
C VAL A 5 -18.70 7.91 -0.49
N ARG A 6 -19.27 6.94 0.20
CA ARG A 6 -19.26 6.93 1.67
C ARG A 6 -17.88 6.47 2.14
N LYS A 7 -17.06 7.41 2.61
CA LYS A 7 -15.86 7.11 3.40
C LYS A 7 -16.29 6.38 4.67
N THR A 8 -15.62 5.27 5.01
CA THR A 8 -15.85 4.58 6.27
C THR A 8 -14.73 4.96 7.22
N SER A 9 -15.08 5.51 8.38
CA SER A 9 -14.10 5.85 9.42
C SER A 9 -13.49 4.62 10.10
N GLU A 10 -14.15 3.46 9.96
CA GLU A 10 -13.69 2.19 10.49
C GLU A 10 -12.71 1.55 9.54
N LEU A 11 -11.60 1.05 10.10
CA LEU A 11 -10.67 0.20 9.38
C LEU A 11 -11.40 -1.08 8.97
N PRO A 12 -11.23 -1.53 7.73
CA PRO A 12 -11.90 -2.74 7.26
C PRO A 12 -11.40 -3.95 8.06
N GLN A 13 -12.32 -4.85 8.38
CA GLN A 13 -12.06 -6.08 9.15
C GLN A 13 -11.06 -7.04 8.48
N TRP A 14 -10.78 -6.85 7.19
CA TRP A 14 -9.80 -7.61 6.43
C TRP A 14 -8.41 -7.00 6.40
N LEU A 15 -8.22 -5.79 6.96
CA LEU A 15 -6.86 -5.34 7.25
C LEU A 15 -6.30 -6.27 8.32
N PRO A 16 -5.04 -6.71 8.16
CA PRO A 16 -4.43 -7.58 9.15
C PRO A 16 -4.43 -6.93 10.54
N PRO A 17 -4.87 -7.63 11.60
CA PRO A 17 -4.94 -7.06 12.96
C PRO A 17 -3.58 -6.74 13.58
N TRP A 18 -2.50 -7.18 12.94
CA TRP A 18 -1.10 -6.92 13.31
C TRP A 18 -0.45 -5.81 12.49
N LEU A 19 -1.20 -5.06 11.67
CA LEU A 19 -0.66 -3.87 11.01
C LEU A 19 -0.09 -2.95 12.10
N PRO A 20 1.18 -2.51 12.01
CA PRO A 20 1.74 -1.60 12.99
C PRO A 20 0.92 -0.30 13.03
N ASP A 21 0.70 0.19 14.25
CA ASP A 21 -0.19 1.29 14.66
C ASP A 21 -0.84 2.05 13.51
N THR A 22 -2.14 1.83 13.32
CA THR A 22 -2.92 2.61 12.37
C THR A 22 -2.85 4.11 12.68
N CYS A 23 -3.18 4.98 11.72
CA CYS A 23 -3.15 6.44 11.95
C CYS A 23 -4.00 6.84 13.17
N ALA A 24 -5.06 6.08 13.49
CA ALA A 24 -5.85 6.24 14.70
C ALA A 24 -5.10 5.86 16.00
N GLU A 25 -4.35 4.77 16.01
CA GLU A 25 -3.56 4.34 17.18
C GLU A 25 -2.34 5.21 17.38
N ARG A 26 -1.65 5.57 16.29
CA ARG A 26 -0.51 6.50 16.31
C ARG A 26 -0.96 7.90 16.74
N ALA A 27 -2.07 8.41 16.22
CA ALA A 27 -2.64 9.68 16.66
C ALA A 27 -3.10 9.65 18.14
N ARG A 28 -3.63 8.52 18.62
CA ARG A 28 -3.95 8.34 20.05
C ARG A 28 -2.69 8.35 20.93
N ARG A 29 -1.62 7.67 20.51
CA ARG A 29 -0.32 7.63 21.23
C ARG A 29 0.36 9.00 21.26
N VAL A 30 0.36 9.71 20.13
CA VAL A 30 0.86 11.10 20.04
C VAL A 30 0.02 12.03 20.92
N ALA A 31 -1.31 11.88 20.94
CA ALA A 31 -2.20 12.65 21.81
C ALA A 31 -2.08 12.28 23.30
N SER A 32 -1.70 11.03 23.63
CA SER A 32 -1.43 10.58 25.01
C SER A 32 -0.03 10.95 25.51
N GLY A 33 0.83 11.52 24.66
CA GLY A 33 2.21 11.88 25.00
C GLY A 33 3.18 10.70 24.99
N GLU A 34 2.75 9.52 24.55
CA GLU A 34 3.63 8.40 24.19
C GLU A 34 4.27 8.73 22.84
N ALA A 35 5.34 9.52 22.90
CA ALA A 35 6.18 9.75 21.72
C ALA A 35 6.63 8.37 21.20
N ALA A 36 6.20 8.04 19.98
CA ALA A 36 6.65 6.85 19.27
C ALA A 36 8.17 6.96 19.08
N SER A 37 8.91 6.39 20.04
CA SER A 37 10.36 6.18 19.99
C SER A 37 10.69 4.87 19.29
N ASP A 38 9.69 4.25 18.64
CA ASP A 38 9.89 3.06 17.85
C ASP A 38 10.90 3.37 16.74
N PRO A 39 11.91 2.50 16.55
CA PRO A 39 12.91 2.71 15.53
C PRO A 39 12.24 2.87 14.16
N THR A 40 12.88 3.66 13.29
CA THR A 40 12.42 3.86 11.92
C THR A 40 13.56 3.65 10.95
N ALA A 41 13.24 3.21 9.75
CA ALA A 41 14.21 3.10 8.65
C ALA A 41 13.54 3.54 7.34
N THR A 42 14.33 4.18 6.49
CA THR A 42 13.90 4.62 5.16
C THR A 42 14.50 3.72 4.10
N TYR A 43 13.65 3.23 3.20
CA TYR A 43 13.99 2.30 2.14
C TYR A 43 13.81 2.96 0.78
N ALA A 44 14.82 2.83 -0.08
CA ALA A 44 14.66 3.15 -1.49
C ALA A 44 13.82 2.05 -2.16
N ALA A 45 12.81 2.46 -2.93
CA ALA A 45 11.98 1.56 -3.72
C ALA A 45 11.77 2.12 -5.13
N GLY A 46 11.28 1.28 -6.03
CA GLY A 46 11.04 1.69 -7.40
C GLY A 46 10.71 0.53 -8.33
N CYS A 47 10.47 0.86 -9.59
CA CYS A 47 10.30 -0.16 -10.61
C CYS A 47 11.65 -0.72 -11.08
N HIS A 48 11.61 -1.88 -11.75
CA HIS A 48 12.81 -2.53 -12.26
C HIS A 48 13.62 -1.67 -13.24
N CYS A 49 12.96 -0.94 -14.15
CA CYS A 49 13.64 -0.11 -15.14
C CYS A 49 14.14 1.24 -14.61
N GLY A 50 13.86 1.60 -13.35
CA GLY A 50 14.29 2.86 -12.74
C GLY A 50 13.48 4.10 -13.14
N ALA A 51 12.49 3.96 -14.03
CA ALA A 51 11.62 5.06 -14.46
C ALA A 51 10.78 5.66 -13.32
N ILE A 52 10.50 4.85 -12.29
CA ILE A 52 9.76 5.22 -11.08
C ILE A 52 10.63 4.93 -9.88
N ALA A 53 10.84 5.93 -9.02
CA ALA A 53 11.52 5.81 -7.74
C ALA A 53 10.74 6.53 -6.62
N LEU A 54 10.86 6.00 -5.41
CA LEU A 54 10.25 6.51 -4.19
C LEU A 54 11.07 6.10 -2.96
N GLU A 55 10.87 6.83 -1.88
CA GLU A 55 11.37 6.48 -0.54
C GLU A 55 10.20 6.11 0.36
N VAL A 56 10.40 5.10 1.20
CA VAL A 56 9.40 4.59 2.13
C VAL A 56 9.98 4.49 3.52
N THR A 57 9.38 5.19 4.49
CA THR A 57 9.76 5.10 5.90
C THR A 57 8.84 4.14 6.62
N LEU A 58 9.41 3.15 7.30
CA LEU A 58 8.67 2.16 8.08
C LEU A 58 9.08 2.20 9.55
N SER A 59 8.11 1.88 10.41
CA SER A 59 8.29 1.69 11.84
C SER A 59 7.46 0.49 12.30
N PRO A 60 8.07 -0.55 12.89
CA PRO A 60 9.53 -0.75 13.02
C PRO A 60 10.22 -0.92 11.66
N PRO A 61 11.57 -0.92 11.58
CA PRO A 61 12.28 -1.34 10.38
C PRO A 61 11.91 -2.77 9.95
N LEU A 62 12.00 -3.07 8.65
CA LEU A 62 11.77 -4.41 8.08
C LEU A 62 12.58 -5.48 8.80
N GLU A 63 13.87 -5.22 9.00
CA GLU A 63 14.83 -6.13 9.63
C GLU A 63 14.57 -6.30 11.14
N GLN A 64 13.75 -5.43 11.73
CA GLN A 64 13.40 -5.42 13.14
C GLN A 64 11.97 -5.91 13.37
N GLY A 65 11.42 -6.68 12.43
CA GLY A 65 10.17 -7.40 12.60
C GLY A 65 8.93 -6.65 12.12
N TYR A 66 9.06 -5.71 11.19
CA TYR A 66 7.87 -5.19 10.49
C TYR A 66 7.11 -6.35 9.84
N MET A 67 5.80 -6.45 10.14
CA MET A 67 5.00 -7.55 9.64
C MET A 67 4.56 -7.31 8.19
N VAL A 68 5.15 -8.05 7.25
CA VAL A 68 4.79 -8.02 5.84
C VAL A 68 3.53 -8.85 5.63
N ASN A 69 2.51 -8.26 5.01
CA ASN A 69 1.27 -8.96 4.73
C ASN A 69 1.41 -9.86 3.50
N MET A 70 1.27 -11.17 3.73
CA MET A 70 1.16 -12.19 2.70
C MET A 70 -0.30 -12.61 2.57
N CYS A 71 -0.94 -12.22 1.47
CA CYS A 71 -2.36 -12.46 1.24
C CYS A 71 -2.59 -13.42 0.07
N ASN A 72 -3.55 -14.32 0.21
CA ASN A 72 -3.90 -15.34 -0.79
C ASN A 72 -5.05 -14.92 -1.74
N CYS A 73 -5.53 -13.68 -1.70
CA CYS A 73 -6.59 -13.25 -2.63
C CYS A 73 -6.10 -13.29 -4.07
N SER A 74 -7.04 -13.28 -5.03
CA SER A 74 -6.73 -13.41 -6.46
C SER A 74 -5.74 -12.37 -6.97
N ALA A 75 -5.88 -11.11 -6.54
CA ALA A 75 -5.00 -10.03 -6.92
C ALA A 75 -3.62 -10.13 -6.26
N CYS A 76 -3.55 -10.40 -4.94
CA CYS A 76 -2.26 -10.56 -4.25
C CYS A 76 -1.45 -11.73 -4.81
N SER A 77 -2.12 -12.84 -5.11
CA SER A 77 -1.48 -14.03 -5.69
C SER A 77 -0.93 -13.76 -7.10
N ARG A 78 -1.71 -13.10 -7.97
CA ARG A 78 -1.34 -12.89 -9.39
C ARG A 78 -0.40 -11.72 -9.61
N LEU A 79 -0.53 -10.65 -8.81
CA LEU A 79 0.34 -9.47 -8.88
C LEU A 79 1.59 -9.62 -8.00
N GLY A 80 1.71 -10.73 -7.28
CA GLY A 80 2.88 -11.05 -6.46
C GLY A 80 3.05 -10.10 -5.27
N TYR A 81 1.95 -9.64 -4.67
CA TYR A 81 2.01 -8.67 -3.59
C TYR A 81 2.48 -9.27 -2.27
N LEU A 82 3.50 -8.63 -1.70
CA LEU A 82 3.91 -8.73 -0.30
C LEU A 82 3.85 -7.32 0.28
N LEU A 83 2.77 -6.99 0.98
CA LEU A 83 2.44 -5.59 1.25
C LEU A 83 2.93 -5.12 2.63
N VAL A 84 3.52 -3.93 2.63
CA VAL A 84 3.72 -3.09 3.81
C VAL A 84 2.78 -1.87 3.73
N TYR A 85 2.46 -1.26 4.86
CA TYR A 85 1.40 -0.27 4.96
C TYR A 85 1.87 1.06 5.57
N PRO A 86 2.80 1.78 4.91
CA PRO A 86 3.17 3.13 5.35
C PRO A 86 1.98 4.10 5.22
N GLU A 87 1.97 5.11 6.08
CA GLU A 87 1.12 6.29 5.88
C GLU A 87 1.60 7.07 4.66
N ARG A 88 0.69 7.86 4.06
CA ARG A 88 1.02 8.67 2.89
C ARG A 88 2.17 9.64 3.17
N SER A 89 2.20 10.22 4.38
CA SER A 89 3.27 11.10 4.87
C SER A 89 4.65 10.43 4.97
N GLN A 90 4.69 9.10 5.01
CA GLN A 90 5.91 8.29 5.11
C GLN A 90 6.38 7.79 3.74
N VAL A 91 5.72 8.19 2.66
CA VAL A 91 6.08 7.85 1.28
C VAL A 91 6.39 9.12 0.52
N ARG A 92 7.57 9.18 -0.09
CA ARG A 92 8.00 10.31 -0.91
C ARG A 92 8.33 9.84 -2.31
N TRP A 93 7.55 10.26 -3.29
CA TRP A 93 7.84 9.94 -4.69
C TRP A 93 8.93 10.87 -5.22
N ARG A 94 9.76 10.39 -6.16
CA ARG A 94 10.75 11.25 -6.82
C ARG A 94 10.04 12.38 -7.57
N GLY A 95 10.52 13.60 -7.40
CA GLY A 95 9.91 14.82 -7.97
C GLY A 95 8.68 15.34 -7.20
N GLU A 96 8.29 14.71 -6.09
CA GLU A 96 7.24 15.23 -5.22
C GLU A 96 7.71 16.50 -4.48
N GLY A 97 6.89 17.54 -4.49
CA GLY A 97 7.21 18.84 -3.88
C GLY A 97 8.04 19.79 -4.75
N ASP A 98 8.43 19.38 -5.97
CA ASP A 98 9.10 20.28 -6.91
C ASP A 98 8.12 21.35 -7.41
N SER A 99 8.36 22.60 -7.03
CA SER A 99 7.53 23.77 -7.33
C SER A 99 7.67 24.30 -8.77
N LYS A 100 8.40 23.59 -9.63
CA LYS A 100 8.53 23.96 -11.04
C LYS A 100 7.21 23.70 -11.75
N GLU A 101 6.71 24.71 -12.45
CA GLU A 101 5.48 24.61 -13.24
C GLU A 101 5.61 23.46 -14.26
N GLY A 102 4.69 22.50 -14.19
CA GLY A 102 4.74 21.27 -15.00
C GLY A 102 5.57 20.11 -14.42
N SER A 103 6.12 20.22 -13.21
CA SER A 103 6.75 19.09 -12.52
C SER A 103 5.70 18.07 -12.10
N SER A 104 5.73 16.88 -12.70
CA SER A 104 4.95 15.71 -12.27
C SER A 104 5.82 14.79 -11.44
N SER A 105 5.30 14.31 -10.33
CA SER A 105 6.00 13.29 -9.54
C SER A 105 6.07 11.97 -10.32
N ASP A 106 7.01 11.10 -9.96
CA ASP A 106 7.09 9.75 -10.53
C ASP A 106 5.81 8.92 -10.27
N ARG A 107 5.02 9.27 -9.26
CA ARG A 107 3.71 8.68 -9.02
C ARG A 107 2.81 8.80 -10.25
N ASP A 108 2.87 9.93 -10.96
CA ASP A 108 2.02 10.23 -12.12
C ASP A 108 2.40 9.40 -13.35
N LYS A 109 3.59 8.80 -13.36
CA LYS A 109 4.04 7.86 -14.39
C LYS A 109 3.43 6.46 -14.20
N CYS A 110 2.83 6.16 -13.05
CA CYS A 110 2.23 4.87 -12.78
C CYS A 110 1.08 4.53 -13.75
N GLY A 111 1.03 3.26 -14.15
CA GLY A 111 -0.17 2.60 -14.61
C GLY A 111 -1.14 2.41 -13.45
N ILE A 112 -2.44 2.51 -13.75
CA ILE A 112 -3.51 2.29 -12.77
C ILE A 112 -4.33 1.10 -13.25
N TYR A 113 -4.42 0.09 -12.40
CA TYR A 113 -5.36 -1.01 -12.55
C TYR A 113 -6.42 -0.95 -11.46
N ARG A 114 -7.69 -1.08 -11.85
CA ARG A 114 -8.85 -1.15 -10.96
C ARG A 114 -9.62 -2.41 -11.29
N PHE A 115 -10.14 -3.08 -10.26
CA PHE A 115 -10.99 -4.24 -10.44
C PHE A 115 -11.98 -4.34 -9.27
N ASN A 116 -12.92 -5.28 -9.37
CA ASN A 116 -13.93 -5.54 -8.34
C ASN A 116 -14.72 -4.26 -8.00
N THR A 117 -14.54 -3.70 -6.80
CA THR A 117 -15.22 -2.46 -6.38
C THR A 117 -14.67 -1.20 -7.06
N GLY A 118 -13.49 -1.29 -7.69
CA GLY A 118 -12.83 -0.18 -8.34
C GLY A 118 -12.34 0.92 -7.40
N ARG A 119 -12.42 0.75 -6.08
CA ARG A 119 -12.13 1.80 -5.08
C ARG A 119 -10.64 2.07 -4.87
N THR A 120 -9.80 1.06 -5.02
CA THR A 120 -8.35 1.15 -4.81
C THR A 120 -7.61 1.27 -6.13
N LEU A 121 -6.45 1.96 -6.14
CA LEU A 121 -5.57 2.02 -7.30
C LEU A 121 -4.48 0.98 -7.16
N HIS A 122 -4.41 0.01 -8.06
CA HIS A 122 -3.24 -0.85 -8.16
C HIS A 122 -2.22 -0.17 -9.09
N LEU A 123 -1.10 0.25 -8.51
CA LEU A 123 -0.05 1.01 -9.17
C LEU A 123 1.00 0.06 -9.77
N PHE A 124 1.34 0.27 -11.02
CA PHE A 124 2.39 -0.50 -11.70
C PHE A 124 3.21 0.37 -12.66
N CYS A 125 4.43 -0.05 -13.00
CA CYS A 125 5.22 0.61 -14.03
C CYS A 125 4.72 0.22 -15.42
N ARG A 126 4.36 1.22 -16.25
CA ARG A 126 3.90 0.98 -17.63
C ARG A 126 4.98 0.41 -18.54
N ASP A 127 6.25 0.69 -18.22
CA ASP A 127 7.38 0.31 -19.08
C ASP A 127 7.87 -1.13 -18.82
N CYS A 128 7.88 -1.57 -17.55
CA CYS A 128 8.42 -2.89 -17.17
C CYS A 128 7.43 -3.80 -16.42
N GLY A 129 6.20 -3.36 -16.17
CA GLY A 129 5.17 -4.17 -15.51
C GLY A 129 5.37 -4.41 -14.01
N THR A 130 6.42 -3.85 -13.39
CA THR A 130 6.63 -3.97 -11.93
C THR A 130 5.40 -3.47 -11.17
N SER A 131 4.79 -4.33 -10.36
CA SER A 131 3.65 -3.98 -9.51
C SER A 131 4.14 -3.33 -8.21
N LEU A 132 3.91 -2.03 -8.08
CA LEU A 132 4.44 -1.19 -6.99
C LEU A 132 3.59 -1.28 -5.72
N GLY A 133 2.28 -1.42 -5.85
CA GLY A 133 1.39 -1.51 -4.69
C GLY A 133 -0.01 -0.99 -4.94
N VAL A 134 -0.65 -0.56 -3.85
CA VAL A 134 -2.04 -0.13 -3.79
C VAL A 134 -2.14 1.25 -3.16
N ASP A 135 -2.78 2.20 -3.81
CA ASP A 135 -3.20 3.47 -3.20
C ASP A 135 -4.65 3.33 -2.72
N PHE A 136 -4.86 3.51 -1.42
CA PHE A 136 -6.18 3.42 -0.80
C PHE A 136 -7.00 4.71 -0.92
N GLN A 137 -6.43 5.79 -1.47
CA GLN A 137 -7.13 7.03 -1.76
C GLN A 137 -7.90 7.63 -0.57
N GLY A 138 -7.38 7.48 0.65
CA GLY A 138 -8.05 7.95 1.87
C GLY A 138 -9.38 7.26 2.18
N LEU A 139 -9.62 6.05 1.63
CA LEU A 139 -10.84 5.26 1.84
C LEU A 139 -11.12 5.01 3.33
N PHE A 140 -10.07 4.96 4.16
CA PHE A 140 -10.12 4.64 5.57
C PHE A 140 -9.90 5.85 6.49
N LEU A 141 -10.03 7.07 5.96
CA LEU A 141 -9.97 8.29 6.78
C LEU A 141 -11.14 8.35 7.79
N PRO A 142 -10.91 8.85 9.03
CA PRO A 142 -9.64 9.43 9.51
C PRO A 142 -8.64 8.40 10.06
N GLY A 143 -8.99 7.11 10.08
CA GLY A 143 -8.20 6.06 10.73
C GLY A 143 -6.93 5.62 10.00
N TYR A 144 -6.87 5.80 8.67
CA TYR A 144 -5.67 5.53 7.86
C TYR A 144 -5.75 6.22 6.48
N ASP A 145 -4.67 6.91 6.10
CA ASP A 145 -4.42 7.34 4.73
C ASP A 145 -3.01 6.94 4.32
N GLY A 146 -2.91 6.03 3.37
CA GLY A 146 -1.63 5.49 2.96
C GLY A 146 -1.73 4.52 1.80
N TYR A 147 -0.66 3.74 1.68
CA TYR A 147 -0.44 2.81 0.59
C TYR A 147 -0.22 1.40 1.12
N GLY A 148 -0.60 0.39 0.34
CA GLY A 148 -0.08 -0.96 0.48
C GLY A 148 1.06 -1.14 -0.52
N LEU A 149 2.32 -0.93 -0.13
CA LEU A 149 3.45 -1.00 -1.05
C LEU A 149 4.04 -2.42 -1.10
N ASN A 150 4.38 -2.88 -2.30
CA ASN A 150 4.95 -4.20 -2.51
C ASN A 150 6.44 -4.20 -2.14
N VAL A 151 6.83 -4.88 -1.07
CA VAL A 151 8.23 -4.93 -0.60
C VAL A 151 9.18 -5.52 -1.64
N ARG A 152 8.67 -6.27 -2.64
CA ARG A 152 9.46 -6.74 -3.79
C ARG A 152 10.01 -5.61 -4.67
N SER A 153 9.45 -4.41 -4.56
CA SER A 153 9.94 -3.21 -5.26
C SER A 153 11.02 -2.45 -4.49
N PHE A 154 11.37 -2.91 -3.29
CA PHE A 154 12.36 -2.26 -2.43
C PHE A 154 13.77 -2.71 -2.83
N GLN A 155 14.71 -1.79 -2.77
CA GLN A 155 16.10 -2.05 -3.15
C GLN A 155 16.84 -2.68 -1.97
N ASN A 156 17.67 -3.68 -2.25
CA ASN A 156 18.56 -4.33 -1.28
C ASN A 156 17.86 -4.92 -0.05
N VAL A 157 16.61 -5.37 -0.20
CA VAL A 157 15.87 -6.09 0.86
C VAL A 157 16.00 -7.60 0.65
N ASP A 158 16.48 -8.32 1.66
CA ASP A 158 16.41 -9.78 1.68
C ASP A 158 15.00 -10.22 2.06
N LEU A 159 14.24 -10.72 1.08
CA LEU A 159 12.88 -11.21 1.31
C LEU A 159 12.86 -12.45 2.22
N GLY A 160 13.92 -13.26 2.23
CA GLY A 160 13.98 -14.48 3.04
C GLY A 160 14.04 -14.23 4.54
N SER A 161 14.52 -13.05 4.96
CA SER A 161 14.68 -12.69 6.36
C SER A 161 13.50 -11.90 6.95
N LEU A 162 12.46 -11.61 6.17
CA LEU A 162 11.33 -10.80 6.62
C LEU A 162 10.34 -11.59 7.47
N THR A 163 9.67 -10.90 8.38
CA THR A 163 8.55 -11.46 9.15
C THR A 163 7.25 -11.34 8.37
N TYR A 164 6.51 -12.43 8.24
CA TYR A 164 5.27 -12.50 7.47
C TYR A 164 4.05 -12.74 8.35
N GLY A 165 3.01 -11.94 8.11
CA GLY A 165 1.65 -12.20 8.61
C GLY A 165 0.77 -12.68 7.47
N PHE A 166 0.03 -13.77 7.68
CA PHE A 166 -0.82 -14.36 6.65
C PHE A 166 -2.25 -13.84 6.72
N ASN A 167 -2.76 -13.24 5.65
CA ASN A 167 -4.16 -12.84 5.52
C ASN A 167 -4.92 -13.73 4.52
N ASP A 168 -6.01 -14.35 4.98
CA ASP A 168 -6.90 -15.14 4.12
C ASP A 168 -7.87 -14.23 3.34
N GLY A 169 -7.32 -13.42 2.44
CA GLY A 169 -8.11 -12.49 1.64
C GLY A 169 -9.05 -13.17 0.66
N LYS A 170 -8.87 -14.46 0.36
CA LYS A 170 -9.82 -15.24 -0.43
C LYS A 170 -11.20 -15.32 0.25
N ASN A 171 -11.22 -15.46 1.58
CA ASN A 171 -12.45 -15.61 2.35
C ASN A 171 -12.85 -14.32 3.09
N ASN A 172 -11.87 -13.47 3.45
CA ASN A 172 -12.10 -12.32 4.34
C ASN A 172 -12.30 -10.97 3.63
N VAL A 173 -11.92 -10.82 2.35
CA VAL A 173 -12.03 -9.53 1.63
C VAL A 173 -13.31 -9.48 0.77
N PRO A 174 -14.36 -8.75 1.18
CA PRO A 174 -15.61 -8.66 0.43
C PRO A 174 -15.55 -7.67 -0.76
N PRO A 175 -16.38 -7.86 -1.81
CA PRO A 175 -17.09 -9.11 -2.11
C PRO A 175 -16.07 -10.20 -2.47
N ALA A 176 -16.08 -11.28 -1.70
CA ALA A 176 -15.10 -12.34 -1.80
C ALA A 176 -15.41 -13.16 -3.06
N GLY A 177 -14.52 -13.10 -4.05
CA GLY A 177 -14.68 -13.82 -5.30
C GLY A 177 -13.46 -13.65 -6.19
N ASP A 178 -12.90 -14.76 -6.67
CA ASP A 178 -11.89 -14.69 -7.73
C ASP A 178 -12.58 -14.40 -9.07
N VAL A 179 -12.60 -13.14 -9.45
CA VAL A 179 -13.14 -12.69 -10.76
C VAL A 179 -12.10 -12.78 -11.89
N SER A 180 -10.92 -13.35 -11.64
CA SER A 180 -9.84 -13.42 -12.64
C SER A 180 -10.27 -14.32 -13.80
N GLY A 181 -10.06 -13.83 -15.03
CA GLY A 181 -10.40 -14.59 -16.24
C GLY A 181 -11.92 -14.71 -16.52
N GLN A 182 -12.79 -14.22 -15.64
CA GLN A 182 -14.25 -14.25 -15.84
C GLN A 182 -14.76 -13.10 -16.71
N GLY A 183 -13.88 -12.17 -17.11
CA GLY A 183 -14.23 -10.93 -17.81
C GLY A 183 -14.98 -10.00 -16.87
N VAL A 184 -14.47 -8.78 -16.67
CA VAL A 184 -15.32 -7.74 -16.06
C VAL A 184 -16.39 -7.46 -17.10
N LYS A 185 -17.64 -7.86 -16.86
CA LYS A 185 -18.75 -7.34 -17.66
C LYS A 185 -18.72 -5.82 -17.46
N SER A 186 -18.28 -5.10 -18.49
CA SER A 186 -18.44 -3.66 -18.57
C SER A 186 -19.94 -3.40 -18.68
N GLU A 187 -20.57 -3.03 -17.57
CA GLU A 187 -21.82 -2.27 -17.59
C GLU A 187 -21.52 -0.78 -17.47
#